data_AF-A0A950ND88-F1
#
_entry.id   AF-A0A950ND88-F1
#
_cell.length_a   1.000
_cell.length_b   1.000
_cell.length_c   1.000
_cell.angle_alpha   90.00
_cell.angle_beta   90.00
_cell.angle_gamma   90.00
#
_symmetry.space_group_name_H-M   'P 1'
#
loop_
_entity.id
_entity.type
_entity.pdbx_description
1 polymer ?
#
loop_
_entity_poly.entity_id
_entity_poly.type
_entity_poly.pdbx_seq_one_letter_code
_entity_poly.pdbx_strand_id
1 'polypeptide(L)'
;MALSIRALAGVVLVLILGCTTAKVVREGSGWREIETKDGKTEIQITSSDPKVLAEIARTHADPKIRGQAQAQIGDPAALAEIVPGEKDAALRRRMVERLTDEALLRRLAGSDSDDGIRQAASARADMLKTVDPKHPEFAGWNGCKPGTWVRWKVEVKTLGEKSQVEIVRTLLECCPERVVLEQKVAATGKPLQGVPRDFLTRFDVAYGRKVEDEGTMQLQGRSTTCKWVRHNFQRGGDIAQVRRWMASDVPGGVARIDMEVSPEGQPLSSLMAVATSWERK
;
A
#
# COMPACT_ATOMS: atom_id res chain seq x y z
N MET A 1 31.05 54.04 -14.86
CA MET A 1 31.23 52.73 -15.50
C MET A 1 32.18 51.91 -14.64
N ALA A 2 31.78 50.68 -14.29
CA ALA A 2 32.53 49.65 -13.54
C ALA A 2 32.84 49.90 -12.04
N LEU A 3 31.93 49.46 -11.16
CA LEU A 3 32.27 49.04 -9.80
C LEU A 3 32.62 47.54 -9.84
N SER A 4 33.85 47.17 -9.49
CA SER A 4 34.24 45.76 -9.33
C SER A 4 34.06 45.30 -7.88
N ILE A 5 33.14 44.35 -7.76
CA ILE A 5 32.92 43.27 -6.79
C ILE A 5 33.94 43.12 -5.64
N ARG A 6 33.33 43.03 -4.44
CA ARG A 6 33.87 42.73 -3.11
C ARG A 6 34.63 41.41 -3.05
N ALA A 7 35.78 41.41 -2.39
CA ALA A 7 36.38 40.22 -1.77
C ALA A 7 36.84 40.61 -0.37
N LEU A 8 36.04 40.28 0.66
CA LEU A 8 36.52 40.19 2.03
C LEU A 8 36.04 38.87 2.62
N ALA A 9 37.03 38.12 3.09
CA ALA A 9 36.96 36.75 3.56
C ALA A 9 35.95 36.60 4.71
N GLY A 10 34.86 35.89 4.45
CA GLY A 10 34.01 35.31 5.48
C GLY A 10 34.64 33.99 5.94
N VAL A 11 35.14 33.99 7.18
CA VAL A 11 35.62 32.83 7.92
C VAL A 11 34.57 31.73 7.89
N VAL A 12 34.82 30.65 7.16
CA VAL A 12 34.06 29.40 7.26
C VAL A 12 34.55 28.70 8.53
N LEU A 13 33.85 28.94 9.64
CA LEU A 13 33.98 28.15 10.84
C LEU A 13 33.31 26.78 10.58
N VAL A 14 34.07 25.85 9.97
CA VAL A 14 33.68 24.44 9.97
C VAL A 14 33.89 23.93 11.39
N LEU A 15 32.81 23.89 12.17
CA LEU A 15 32.75 23.11 13.40
C LEU A 15 32.87 21.63 13.00
N ILE A 16 34.11 21.12 12.98
CA ILE A 16 34.39 19.69 12.99
C ILE A 16 34.01 19.20 14.39
N LEU A 17 32.72 19.02 14.62
CA LEU A 17 32.23 18.16 15.70
C LEU A 17 32.86 16.79 15.46
N GLY A 18 33.65 16.32 16.42
CA GLY A 18 34.47 15.12 16.30
C GLY A 18 33.66 13.89 15.84
N CYS A 19 33.64 13.66 14.54
CA CYS A 19 33.38 12.35 13.99
C CYS A 19 34.63 11.53 14.29
N THR A 20 34.66 10.83 15.42
CA THR A 20 35.52 9.65 15.56
C THR A 20 35.19 8.76 14.37
N THR A 21 36.07 8.74 13.36
CA THR A 21 35.90 7.95 12.15
C THR A 21 35.83 6.50 12.59
N ALA A 22 34.64 5.90 12.50
CA ALA A 22 34.47 4.49 12.80
C ALA A 22 35.48 3.68 11.97
N LYS A 23 36.19 2.76 12.60
CA LYS A 23 37.23 1.97 11.94
C LYS A 23 36.57 1.06 10.91
N VAL A 24 36.91 1.25 9.63
CA VAL A 24 36.41 0.40 8.54
C VAL A 24 37.15 -0.94 8.60
N VAL A 25 36.39 -2.02 8.75
CA VAL A 25 36.90 -3.40 8.79
C VAL A 25 37.11 -3.91 7.38
N ARG A 26 36.13 -3.66 6.50
CA ARG A 26 36.19 -3.94 5.06
C ARG A 26 35.14 -3.09 4.34
N GLU A 27 35.32 -2.90 3.03
CA GLU A 27 34.39 -2.14 2.21
C GLU A 27 34.36 -2.67 0.77
N GLY A 28 33.36 -2.22 0.03
CA GLY A 28 33.22 -2.50 -1.40
C GLY A 28 32.38 -1.44 -2.08
N SER A 29 32.06 -1.65 -3.35
CA SER A 29 31.24 -0.71 -4.11
C SER A 29 29.88 -0.53 -3.44
N GLY A 30 29.63 0.65 -2.86
CA GLY A 30 28.37 1.04 -2.25
C GLY A 30 28.05 0.44 -0.86
N TRP A 31 29.02 -0.16 -0.17
CA TRP A 31 28.84 -0.63 1.21
C TRP A 31 30.15 -0.63 2.01
N ARG A 32 30.04 -0.60 3.34
CA ARG A 32 31.17 -0.79 4.26
C ARG A 32 30.74 -1.54 5.52
N GLU A 33 31.68 -2.23 6.13
CA GLU A 33 31.56 -2.80 7.46
C GLU A 33 32.47 -2.02 8.41
N ILE A 34 31.90 -1.49 9.49
CA ILE A 34 32.61 -0.67 10.47
C ILE A 34 32.61 -1.33 11.84
N GLU A 35 33.66 -1.11 12.62
CA GLU A 35 33.73 -1.48 14.03
C GLU A 35 33.07 -0.39 14.87
N THR A 36 32.09 -0.77 15.68
CA THR A 36 31.40 0.11 16.63
C THR A 36 32.23 0.27 17.90
N LYS A 37 31.88 1.28 18.72
CA LYS A 37 32.58 1.56 19.98
C LYS A 37 32.57 0.37 20.97
N ASP A 38 31.58 -0.52 20.84
CA ASP A 38 31.42 -1.71 21.69
C ASP A 38 32.16 -2.94 21.13
N GLY A 39 33.01 -2.77 20.11
CA GLY A 39 33.77 -3.85 19.48
C GLY A 39 32.95 -4.79 18.58
N LYS A 40 31.70 -4.42 18.24
CA LYS A 40 30.87 -5.16 17.27
C LYS A 40 31.08 -4.60 15.87
N THR A 41 30.67 -5.34 14.84
CA THR A 41 30.65 -4.82 13.48
C THR A 41 29.24 -4.44 13.02
N GLU A 42 29.14 -3.35 12.26
CA GLU A 42 27.91 -2.88 11.62
C GLU A 42 28.12 -2.75 10.11
N ILE A 43 27.15 -3.25 9.32
CA ILE A 43 27.14 -3.09 7.87
C ILE A 43 26.33 -1.85 7.52
N GLN A 44 26.89 -1.00 6.69
CA GLN A 44 26.25 0.19 6.15
C GLN A 44 26.28 0.14 4.63
N ILE A 45 25.11 0.32 4.02
CA ILE A 45 25.01 0.59 2.59
C ILE A 45 25.23 2.09 2.41
N THR A 46 26.25 2.44 1.63
CA THR A 46 26.73 3.82 1.45
C THR A 46 26.28 4.43 0.13
N SER A 47 25.76 3.63 -0.79
CA SER A 47 25.19 4.10 -2.06
C SER A 47 23.67 4.21 -2.00
N SER A 48 23.13 5.28 -2.54
CA SER A 48 21.70 5.44 -2.84
C SER A 48 21.37 5.22 -4.32
N ASP A 49 22.36 4.85 -5.15
CA ASP A 49 22.13 4.56 -6.58
C ASP A 49 21.33 3.25 -6.72
N PRO A 50 20.12 3.28 -7.32
CA PRO A 50 19.30 2.08 -7.49
C PRO A 50 20.00 0.92 -8.19
N LYS A 51 20.92 1.18 -9.14
CA LYS A 51 21.66 0.14 -9.87
C LYS A 51 22.67 -0.55 -8.96
N VAL A 52 23.44 0.23 -8.20
CA VAL A 52 24.40 -0.29 -7.22
C VAL A 52 23.67 -1.07 -6.12
N LEU A 53 22.56 -0.53 -5.61
CA LEU A 53 21.71 -1.21 -4.63
C LEU A 53 21.20 -2.56 -5.15
N ALA A 54 20.67 -2.60 -6.38
CA ALA A 54 20.17 -3.84 -6.98
C ALA A 54 21.28 -4.86 -7.23
N GLU A 55 22.48 -4.42 -7.60
CA GLU A 55 23.65 -5.30 -7.75
C GLU A 55 24.04 -5.93 -6.42
N ILE A 56 24.26 -5.12 -5.38
CA ILE A 56 24.60 -5.62 -4.03
C ILE A 56 23.53 -6.59 -3.54
N ALA A 57 22.25 -6.21 -3.65
CA ALA A 57 21.11 -6.99 -3.20
C ALA A 57 20.98 -8.35 -3.91
N ARG A 58 21.44 -8.45 -5.16
CA ARG A 58 21.34 -9.67 -5.97
C ARG A 58 22.56 -10.59 -5.82
N THR A 59 23.77 -10.04 -5.77
CA THR A 59 24.99 -10.83 -6.01
C THR A 59 25.96 -10.92 -4.83
N HIS A 60 25.85 -10.03 -3.82
CA HIS A 60 26.85 -9.98 -2.76
C HIS A 60 26.92 -11.32 -2.00
N ALA A 61 28.12 -11.86 -1.72
CA ALA A 61 28.24 -13.19 -1.10
C ALA A 61 27.71 -13.24 0.35
N ASP A 62 27.96 -12.18 1.11
CA ASP A 62 27.49 -12.04 2.50
C ASP A 62 25.98 -11.72 2.55
N PRO A 63 25.13 -12.59 3.14
CA PRO A 63 23.69 -12.37 3.24
C PRO A 63 23.34 -11.14 4.09
N LYS A 64 24.18 -10.74 5.05
CA LYS A 64 23.90 -9.53 5.84
C LYS A 64 24.00 -8.28 4.96
N ILE A 65 25.00 -8.22 4.07
CA ILE A 65 25.16 -7.10 3.12
C ILE A 65 24.05 -7.11 2.08
N ARG A 66 23.72 -8.27 1.49
CA ARG A 66 22.56 -8.38 0.59
C ARG A 66 21.27 -7.90 1.26
N GLY A 67 21.01 -8.37 2.47
CA GLY A 67 19.79 -8.03 3.22
C GLY A 67 19.66 -6.54 3.53
N GLN A 68 20.76 -5.85 3.82
CA GLN A 68 20.75 -4.39 4.01
C GLN A 68 20.43 -3.65 2.70
N ALA A 69 21.02 -4.08 1.57
CA ALA A 69 20.70 -3.48 0.27
C ALA A 69 19.23 -3.74 -0.13
N GLN A 70 18.73 -4.96 0.04
CA GLN A 70 17.33 -5.34 -0.20
C GLN A 70 16.34 -4.49 0.63
N ALA A 71 16.70 -4.18 1.88
CA ALA A 71 15.89 -3.32 2.74
C ALA A 71 15.78 -1.87 2.22
N GLN A 72 16.80 -1.37 1.52
CA GLN A 72 16.82 -0.01 0.96
C GLN A 72 16.13 0.12 -0.41
N ILE A 73 15.93 -0.97 -1.14
CA ILE A 73 15.21 -0.94 -2.43
C ILE A 73 13.75 -0.59 -2.18
N GLY A 74 13.34 0.65 -2.46
CA GLY A 74 11.96 1.11 -2.29
C GLY A 74 11.01 0.70 -3.41
N ASP A 75 11.55 0.31 -4.57
CA ASP A 75 10.78 -0.06 -5.76
C ASP A 75 10.38 -1.56 -5.70
N PRO A 76 9.07 -1.88 -5.61
CA PRO A 76 8.60 -3.26 -5.62
C PRO A 76 8.95 -4.04 -6.89
N ALA A 77 9.09 -3.37 -8.04
CA ALA A 77 9.48 -4.03 -9.30
C ALA A 77 10.93 -4.50 -9.24
N ALA A 78 11.84 -3.67 -8.71
CA ALA A 78 13.23 -4.09 -8.48
C ALA A 78 13.34 -5.26 -7.50
N LEU A 79 12.49 -5.33 -6.47
CA LEU A 79 12.43 -6.49 -5.58
C LEU A 79 11.93 -7.76 -6.29
N ALA A 80 10.94 -7.63 -7.18
CA ALA A 80 10.39 -8.76 -7.94
C ALA A 80 11.44 -9.47 -8.79
N GLU A 81 12.43 -8.74 -9.30
CA GLU A 81 13.56 -9.29 -10.06
C GLU A 81 14.58 -10.04 -9.19
N ILE A 82 14.63 -9.77 -7.88
CA ILE A 82 15.63 -10.33 -6.96
C ILE A 82 15.09 -11.56 -6.24
N VAL A 83 13.81 -11.52 -5.83
CA VAL A 83 13.16 -12.58 -5.03
C VAL A 83 13.36 -14.00 -5.58
N PRO A 84 13.20 -14.28 -6.89
CA PRO A 84 13.35 -15.63 -7.42
C PRO A 84 14.76 -16.22 -7.27
N GLY A 85 15.79 -15.37 -7.16
CA GLY A 85 17.19 -15.78 -7.04
C GLY A 85 17.75 -15.79 -5.61
N GLU A 86 17.06 -15.17 -4.64
CA GLU A 86 17.55 -15.12 -3.26
C GLU A 86 17.41 -16.49 -2.58
N LYS A 87 18.53 -17.06 -2.15
CA LYS A 87 18.60 -18.42 -1.58
C LYS A 87 18.26 -18.45 -0.09
N ASP A 88 18.46 -17.34 0.62
CA ASP A 88 18.13 -17.21 2.03
C ASP A 88 16.62 -17.00 2.20
N ALA A 89 15.93 -17.96 2.82
CA ALA A 89 14.49 -17.92 3.01
C ALA A 89 14.03 -16.73 3.88
N ALA A 90 14.83 -16.31 4.87
CA ALA A 90 14.48 -15.18 5.72
C ALA A 90 14.56 -13.85 4.95
N LEU A 91 15.57 -13.69 4.10
CA LEU A 91 15.67 -12.53 3.20
C LEU A 91 14.56 -12.52 2.15
N ARG A 92 14.31 -13.68 1.52
CA ARG A 92 13.23 -13.84 0.54
C ARG A 92 11.88 -13.45 1.14
N ARG A 93 11.58 -13.90 2.36
CA ARG A 93 10.32 -13.59 3.07
C ARG A 93 10.11 -12.09 3.24
N ARG A 94 11.13 -11.36 3.70
CA ARG A 94 11.08 -9.90 3.90
C ARG A 94 10.78 -9.15 2.60
N MET A 95 11.31 -9.63 1.47
CA MET A 95 11.04 -9.05 0.17
C MET A 95 9.61 -9.38 -0.30
N VAL A 96 9.14 -10.62 -0.10
CA VAL A 96 7.78 -11.06 -0.46
C VAL A 96 6.72 -10.18 0.18
N GLU A 97 6.89 -9.81 1.44
CA GLU A 97 5.96 -8.93 2.17
C GLU A 97 5.80 -7.53 1.55
N ARG A 98 6.68 -7.15 0.62
CA ARG A 98 6.74 -5.83 -0.03
C ARG A 98 6.40 -5.86 -1.52
N LEU A 99 6.23 -7.05 -2.10
CA LEU A 99 5.88 -7.19 -3.53
C LEU A 99 4.49 -6.62 -3.83
N THR A 100 4.33 -6.15 -5.07
CA THR A 100 3.05 -5.76 -5.68
C THR A 100 2.70 -6.58 -6.92
N ASP A 101 3.63 -7.41 -7.42
CA ASP A 101 3.40 -8.31 -8.55
C ASP A 101 2.55 -9.52 -8.13
N GLU A 102 1.27 -9.45 -8.47
CA GLU A 102 0.26 -10.47 -8.22
C GLU A 102 0.59 -11.83 -8.88
N ALA A 103 1.19 -11.83 -10.08
CA ALA A 103 1.55 -13.07 -10.78
C ALA A 103 2.74 -13.75 -10.09
N LEU A 104 3.74 -12.97 -9.69
CA LEU A 104 4.86 -13.47 -8.89
C LEU A 104 4.39 -14.01 -7.54
N LEU A 105 3.53 -13.27 -6.83
CA LEU A 105 2.97 -13.70 -5.54
C LEU A 105 2.20 -15.03 -5.67
N ARG A 106 1.37 -15.20 -6.70
CA ARG A 106 0.68 -16.48 -6.97
C ARG A 106 1.66 -17.62 -7.23
N ARG A 107 2.70 -17.38 -8.03
CA ARG A 107 3.73 -18.39 -8.32
C ARG A 107 4.43 -18.83 -7.04
N LEU A 108 4.86 -17.88 -6.21
CA LEU A 108 5.51 -18.16 -4.92
C LEU A 108 4.57 -18.92 -3.98
N ALA A 109 3.31 -18.50 -3.87
CA ALA A 109 2.30 -19.17 -3.05
C ALA A 109 2.07 -20.64 -3.46
N GLY A 110 2.16 -20.95 -4.76
CA GLY A 110 1.91 -22.30 -5.29
C GLY A 110 3.13 -23.21 -5.35
N SER A 111 4.35 -22.67 -5.35
CA SER A 111 5.53 -23.47 -5.73
C SER A 111 6.84 -23.16 -5.00
N ASP A 112 6.89 -22.17 -4.09
CA ASP A 112 8.12 -21.94 -3.32
C ASP A 112 8.43 -23.15 -2.40
N SER A 113 9.71 -23.52 -2.33
CA SER A 113 10.20 -24.63 -1.51
C SER A 113 9.97 -24.43 -0.02
N ASP A 114 9.88 -23.17 0.44
CA ASP A 114 9.68 -22.83 1.85
C ASP A 114 8.21 -22.53 2.15
N ASP A 115 7.64 -23.25 3.11
CA ASP A 115 6.23 -23.14 3.52
C ASP A 115 5.89 -21.73 4.04
N GLY A 116 6.82 -21.10 4.75
CA GLY A 116 6.67 -19.74 5.27
C GLY A 116 6.58 -18.70 4.15
N ILE A 117 7.33 -18.91 3.05
CA ILE A 117 7.22 -18.08 1.85
C ILE A 117 5.88 -18.27 1.17
N ARG A 118 5.42 -19.51 1.02
CA ARG A 118 4.11 -19.79 0.39
C ARG A 118 2.97 -19.09 1.14
N GLN A 119 2.99 -19.17 2.47
CA GLN A 119 2.02 -18.50 3.33
C GLN A 119 2.12 -16.97 3.25
N ALA A 120 3.34 -16.42 3.30
CA ALA A 120 3.56 -14.98 3.20
C ALA A 120 3.11 -14.42 1.84
N ALA A 121 3.38 -15.14 0.75
CA ALA A 121 2.96 -14.74 -0.60
C ALA A 121 1.44 -14.77 -0.76
N SER A 122 0.78 -15.82 -0.24
CA SER A 122 -0.69 -15.91 -0.23
C SER A 122 -1.31 -14.77 0.58
N ALA A 123 -0.82 -14.54 1.80
CA ALA A 123 -1.30 -13.46 2.65
C ALA A 123 -1.06 -12.07 2.03
N ARG A 124 0.09 -11.86 1.38
CA ARG A 124 0.39 -10.61 0.68
C ARG A 124 -0.54 -10.41 -0.52
N ALA A 125 -0.76 -11.45 -1.33
CA ALA A 125 -1.69 -11.38 -2.46
C ALA A 125 -3.11 -11.01 -1.99
N ASP A 126 -3.59 -11.62 -0.90
CA ASP A 126 -4.90 -11.31 -0.31
C ASP A 126 -5.03 -9.85 0.16
N MET A 127 -3.92 -9.20 0.53
CA MET A 127 -3.91 -7.79 0.97
C MET A 127 -3.92 -6.79 -0.18
N LEU A 128 -3.52 -7.21 -1.38
CA LEU A 128 -3.40 -6.35 -2.54
C LEU A 128 -4.70 -6.33 -3.34
N LYS A 129 -5.14 -5.13 -3.72
CA LYS A 129 -6.24 -4.93 -4.66
C LYS A 129 -5.70 -4.28 -5.93
N THR A 130 -5.88 -4.95 -7.06
CA THR A 130 -5.58 -4.43 -8.40
C THR A 130 -6.85 -3.82 -9.00
N VAL A 131 -6.77 -2.58 -9.49
CA VAL A 131 -7.87 -1.88 -10.18
C VAL A 131 -7.47 -1.65 -11.63
N ASP A 132 -8.25 -2.22 -12.56
CA ASP A 132 -8.07 -2.07 -14.01
C ASP A 132 -8.39 -0.63 -14.47
N PRO A 133 -7.67 -0.08 -15.47
CA PRO A 133 -7.88 1.28 -16.01
C PRO A 133 -9.29 1.54 -16.55
N LYS A 134 -10.02 0.50 -16.96
CA LYS A 134 -11.40 0.60 -17.42
C LYS A 134 -12.40 0.73 -16.28
N HIS A 135 -11.97 0.45 -15.04
CA HIS A 135 -12.84 0.52 -13.87
C HIS A 135 -13.02 1.99 -13.42
N PRO A 136 -14.25 2.46 -13.13
CA PRO A 136 -14.49 3.86 -12.75
C PRO A 136 -13.74 4.35 -11.50
N GLU A 137 -13.43 3.47 -10.55
CA GLU A 137 -12.61 3.82 -9.38
C GLU A 137 -11.17 4.20 -9.77
N PHE A 138 -10.67 3.71 -10.91
CA PHE A 138 -9.33 4.04 -11.39
C PHE A 138 -9.15 5.55 -11.50
N ALA A 139 -10.14 6.26 -12.06
CA ALA A 139 -10.08 7.71 -12.22
C ALA A 139 -9.96 8.46 -10.89
N GLY A 140 -10.49 7.92 -9.79
CA GLY A 140 -10.38 8.52 -8.45
C GLY A 140 -9.01 8.33 -7.81
N TRP A 141 -8.25 7.34 -8.25
CA TRP A 141 -6.86 7.09 -7.83
C TRP A 141 -5.85 7.70 -8.82
N ASN A 142 -6.24 7.80 -10.09
CA ASN A 142 -5.45 8.41 -11.14
C ASN A 142 -5.09 9.85 -10.77
N GLY A 143 -3.80 10.18 -10.79
CA GLY A 143 -3.27 11.47 -10.35
C GLY A 143 -2.91 11.56 -8.86
N CYS A 144 -3.16 10.52 -8.06
CA CYS A 144 -2.60 10.40 -6.71
C CYS A 144 -1.18 9.80 -6.78
N LYS A 145 -0.31 10.21 -5.87
CA LYS A 145 1.03 9.59 -5.75
C LYS A 145 1.01 8.38 -4.81
N PRO A 146 1.86 7.36 -5.05
CA PRO A 146 2.09 6.29 -4.09
C PRO A 146 2.33 6.82 -2.66
N GLY A 147 1.68 6.17 -1.69
CA GLY A 147 1.61 6.59 -0.30
C GLY A 147 0.42 7.50 0.04
N THR A 148 -0.37 7.95 -0.95
CA THR A 148 -1.71 8.52 -0.72
C THR A 148 -2.61 7.46 -0.08
N TRP A 149 -3.41 7.82 0.92
CA TRP A 149 -4.27 6.87 1.62
C TRP A 149 -5.65 7.44 1.96
N VAL A 150 -6.64 6.56 2.12
CA VAL A 150 -7.98 6.88 2.62
C VAL A 150 -8.40 5.86 3.68
N ARG A 151 -8.96 6.35 4.78
CA ARG A 151 -9.55 5.57 5.86
C ARG A 151 -11.07 5.59 5.74
N TRP A 152 -11.64 4.41 5.88
CA TRP A 152 -13.05 4.14 5.86
C TRP A 152 -13.48 3.57 7.20
N LYS A 153 -14.63 4.03 7.70
CA LYS A 153 -15.37 3.36 8.75
C LYS A 153 -16.49 2.57 8.09
N VAL A 154 -16.52 1.27 8.36
CA VAL A 154 -17.52 0.35 7.82
C VAL A 154 -18.37 -0.19 8.95
N GLU A 155 -19.69 0.00 8.86
CA GLU A 155 -20.69 -0.60 9.72
C GLU A 155 -21.43 -1.67 8.92
N VAL A 156 -21.51 -2.87 9.47
CA VAL A 156 -22.25 -4.00 8.91
C VAL A 156 -23.34 -4.40 9.89
N LYS A 157 -24.56 -4.57 9.39
CA LYS A 157 -25.69 -5.08 10.16
C LYS A 157 -26.16 -6.39 9.55
N THR A 158 -26.14 -7.46 10.34
CA THR A 158 -26.57 -8.81 9.94
C THR A 158 -27.39 -9.41 11.08
N LEU A 159 -28.59 -9.92 10.77
CA LEU A 159 -29.50 -10.52 11.76
C LEU A 159 -29.75 -9.65 13.01
N GLY A 160 -29.77 -8.33 12.84
CA GLY A 160 -29.96 -7.37 13.93
C GLY A 160 -28.69 -7.01 14.72
N GLU A 161 -27.61 -7.79 14.59
CA GLU A 161 -26.31 -7.47 15.17
C GLU A 161 -25.56 -6.45 14.33
N LYS A 162 -24.88 -5.51 15.00
CA LYS A 162 -24.02 -4.50 14.38
C LYS A 162 -22.56 -4.81 14.64
N SER A 163 -21.74 -4.74 13.60
CA SER A 163 -20.28 -4.84 13.67
C SER A 163 -19.63 -3.67 12.96
N GLN A 164 -18.48 -3.22 13.46
CA GLN A 164 -17.76 -2.09 12.89
C GLN A 164 -16.30 -2.46 12.63
N VAL A 165 -15.77 -2.04 11.48
CA VAL A 165 -14.34 -2.12 11.17
C VAL A 165 -13.85 -0.81 10.56
N GLU A 166 -12.56 -0.55 10.73
CA GLU A 166 -11.85 0.47 9.99
C GLU A 166 -11.03 -0.18 8.87
N ILE A 167 -11.04 0.45 7.70
CA ILE A 167 -10.29 0.01 6.54
C ILE A 167 -9.43 1.17 6.07
N VAL A 168 -8.12 0.97 5.99
CA VAL A 168 -7.21 1.91 5.36
C VAL A 168 -6.79 1.34 4.02
N ARG A 169 -7.02 2.10 2.95
CA ARG A 169 -6.52 1.82 1.61
C ARG A 169 -5.37 2.76 1.30
N THR A 170 -4.23 2.20 0.97
CA THR A 170 -3.02 2.96 0.61
C THR A 170 -2.66 2.66 -0.84
N LEU A 171 -2.43 3.70 -1.62
CA LEU A 171 -1.95 3.59 -2.99
C LEU A 171 -0.48 3.14 -2.98
N LEU A 172 -0.18 1.99 -3.59
CA LEU A 172 1.20 1.49 -3.73
C LEU A 172 1.76 1.76 -5.13
N GLU A 173 0.94 1.62 -6.16
CA GLU A 173 1.33 1.77 -7.57
C GLU A 173 0.18 2.43 -8.33
N CYS A 174 0.50 3.37 -9.20
CA CYS A 174 -0.44 3.98 -10.13
C CYS A 174 0.27 4.14 -11.47
N CYS A 175 -0.10 3.33 -12.45
CA CYS A 175 0.43 3.37 -13.80
C CYS A 175 -0.73 3.39 -14.82
N PRO A 176 -0.45 3.62 -16.12
CA PRO A 176 -1.49 3.59 -17.15
C PRO A 176 -2.26 2.28 -17.23
N GLU A 177 -1.68 1.17 -16.77
CA GLU A 177 -2.22 -0.18 -16.91
C GLU A 177 -2.97 -0.68 -15.68
N ARG A 178 -2.78 -0.07 -14.50
CA ARG A 178 -3.48 -0.45 -13.25
C ARG A 178 -3.19 0.50 -12.08
N VAL A 179 -4.01 0.36 -11.05
CA VAL A 179 -3.73 0.87 -9.70
C VAL A 179 -3.60 -0.32 -8.75
N VAL A 180 -2.58 -0.33 -7.90
CA VAL A 180 -2.42 -1.32 -6.84
C VAL A 180 -2.59 -0.65 -5.48
N LEU A 181 -3.53 -1.17 -4.70
CA LEU A 181 -3.83 -0.69 -3.35
C LEU A 181 -3.48 -1.75 -2.31
N GLU A 182 -2.92 -1.32 -1.20
CA GLU A 182 -2.86 -2.13 0.02
C GLU A 182 -4.09 -1.86 0.86
N GLN A 183 -4.77 -2.92 1.31
CA GLN A 183 -5.90 -2.81 2.23
C GLN A 183 -5.55 -3.37 3.61
N LYS A 184 -5.60 -2.51 4.63
CA LYS A 184 -5.46 -2.91 6.04
C LYS A 184 -6.78 -2.76 6.76
N VAL A 185 -7.25 -3.83 7.39
CA VAL A 185 -8.49 -3.86 8.15
C VAL A 185 -8.15 -3.92 9.63
N ALA A 186 -8.66 -2.97 10.40
CA ALA A 186 -8.60 -2.97 11.86
C ALA A 186 -10.02 -3.19 12.39
N ALA A 187 -10.24 -4.30 13.10
CA ALA A 187 -11.53 -4.54 13.74
C ALA A 187 -11.71 -3.57 14.91
N THR A 188 -12.85 -2.88 14.96
CA THR A 188 -13.24 -2.05 16.10
C THR A 188 -14.44 -2.72 16.78
N GLY A 189 -14.18 -3.64 17.72
CA GLY A 189 -15.22 -4.38 18.43
C GLY A 189 -15.28 -5.86 18.06
N LYS A 190 -16.49 -6.44 18.00
CA LYS A 190 -16.67 -7.86 17.65
C LYS A 190 -16.13 -8.13 16.23
N PRO A 191 -15.40 -9.24 16.03
CA PRO A 191 -14.91 -9.60 14.70
C PRO A 191 -16.07 -9.82 13.73
N LEU A 192 -15.91 -9.37 12.49
CA LEU A 192 -16.84 -9.67 11.40
C LEU A 192 -16.83 -11.19 11.14
N GLN A 193 -17.76 -11.92 11.74
CA GLN A 193 -17.97 -13.34 11.41
C GLN A 193 -18.75 -13.45 10.10
N GLY A 194 -18.32 -14.38 9.23
CA GLY A 194 -19.05 -14.73 8.02
C GLY A 194 -19.02 -13.70 6.88
N VAL A 195 -18.37 -12.54 7.05
CA VAL A 195 -18.18 -11.57 5.95
C VAL A 195 -16.88 -11.90 5.22
N PRO A 196 -16.92 -12.34 3.94
CA PRO A 196 -15.71 -12.61 3.19
C PRO A 196 -14.85 -11.36 3.06
N ARG A 197 -13.52 -11.50 3.15
CA ARG A 197 -12.60 -10.39 2.83
C ARG A 197 -12.87 -9.82 1.43
N ASP A 198 -13.23 -10.70 0.50
CA ASP A 198 -13.68 -10.37 -0.85
C ASP A 198 -14.85 -9.39 -0.89
N PHE A 199 -15.78 -9.41 0.07
CA PHE A 199 -16.91 -8.47 0.09
C PHE A 199 -16.46 -7.01 0.30
N LEU A 200 -15.31 -6.81 0.96
CA LEU A 200 -14.73 -5.49 1.17
C LEU A 200 -13.95 -5.01 -0.06
N THR A 201 -13.43 -5.93 -0.88
CA THR A 201 -12.53 -5.61 -2.00
C THR A 201 -13.23 -5.66 -3.36
N ARG A 202 -14.25 -6.51 -3.52
CA ARG A 202 -14.83 -6.90 -4.81
C ARG A 202 -16.11 -6.12 -5.14
N PHE A 203 -15.90 -4.90 -5.64
CA PHE A 203 -16.92 -3.97 -6.16
C PHE A 203 -16.70 -3.59 -7.62
N ASP A 204 -15.73 -4.25 -8.21
CA ASP A 204 -14.95 -3.98 -9.40
C ASP A 204 -15.64 -4.37 -10.71
N VAL A 205 -16.86 -4.92 -10.64
CA VAL A 205 -17.60 -5.36 -11.84
C VAL A 205 -18.89 -4.58 -12.07
N ALA A 206 -19.43 -3.91 -11.05
CA ALA A 206 -20.68 -3.16 -11.15
C ALA A 206 -20.53 -1.75 -10.58
N TYR A 207 -20.69 -0.76 -11.45
CA TYR A 207 -20.66 0.64 -11.11
C TYR A 207 -21.82 1.34 -11.81
N GLY A 208 -22.63 2.09 -11.05
CA GLY A 208 -23.75 2.83 -11.60
C GLY A 208 -23.25 3.91 -12.56
N ARG A 209 -23.67 3.88 -13.82
CA ARG A 209 -23.22 4.84 -14.85
C ARG A 209 -24.04 6.12 -14.89
N LYS A 210 -25.22 6.10 -14.27
CA LYS A 210 -26.15 7.23 -14.20
C LYS A 210 -26.10 7.84 -12.80
N VAL A 211 -25.89 9.14 -12.73
CA VAL A 211 -26.11 9.91 -11.51
C VAL A 211 -27.60 9.95 -11.24
N GLU A 212 -27.99 9.50 -10.04
CA GLU A 212 -29.39 9.43 -9.64
C GLU A 212 -29.82 10.72 -8.94
N ASP A 213 -29.00 11.22 -8.00
CA ASP A 213 -29.27 12.44 -7.26
C ASP A 213 -27.98 12.97 -6.60
N GLU A 214 -28.09 14.03 -5.80
CA GLU A 214 -27.02 14.58 -4.97
C GLU A 214 -27.48 14.86 -3.53
N GLY A 215 -26.52 14.94 -2.62
CA GLY A 215 -26.79 15.27 -1.23
C GLY A 215 -25.55 15.83 -0.56
N THR A 216 -25.74 16.47 0.59
CA THR A 216 -24.65 17.08 1.34
C THR A 216 -24.24 16.19 2.51
N MET A 217 -22.94 16.06 2.75
CA MET A 217 -22.40 15.34 3.91
C MET A 217 -21.16 16.03 4.48
N GLN A 218 -20.86 15.74 5.74
CA GLN A 218 -19.67 16.26 6.42
C GLN A 218 -18.51 15.28 6.25
N LEU A 219 -17.44 15.71 5.57
CA LEU A 219 -16.21 14.93 5.38
C LEU A 219 -15.01 15.76 5.87
N GLN A 220 -14.20 15.20 6.78
CA GLN A 220 -13.07 15.91 7.42
C GLN A 220 -13.45 17.31 7.95
N GLY A 221 -14.66 17.48 8.48
CA GLY A 221 -15.15 18.76 9.02
C GLY A 221 -15.59 19.79 7.96
N ARG A 222 -15.68 19.38 6.68
CA ARG A 222 -16.17 20.22 5.58
C ARG A 222 -17.48 19.67 5.03
N SER A 223 -18.38 20.60 4.68
CA SER A 223 -19.61 20.27 3.97
C SER A 223 -19.30 20.02 2.49
N THR A 224 -19.54 18.80 2.01
CA THR A 224 -19.28 18.39 0.63
C THR A 224 -20.57 17.93 -0.03
N THR A 225 -20.86 18.48 -1.21
CA THR A 225 -21.93 17.97 -2.08
C THR A 225 -21.43 16.72 -2.80
N CYS A 226 -22.12 15.61 -2.59
CA CYS A 226 -21.80 14.32 -3.17
C CYS A 226 -22.93 13.87 -4.08
N LYS A 227 -22.63 13.68 -5.36
CA LYS A 227 -23.51 13.00 -6.31
C LYS A 227 -23.50 11.51 -6.02
N TRP A 228 -24.61 10.81 -6.20
CA TRP A 228 -24.62 9.36 -6.01
C TRP A 228 -25.21 8.60 -7.20
N VAL A 229 -24.71 7.37 -7.36
CA VAL A 229 -25.11 6.43 -8.41
C VAL A 229 -25.68 5.17 -7.78
N ARG A 230 -26.68 4.56 -8.41
CA ARG A 230 -27.20 3.23 -8.04
C ARG A 230 -26.70 2.16 -8.98
N HIS A 231 -26.47 0.98 -8.45
CA HIS A 231 -26.46 -0.24 -9.24
C HIS A 231 -26.94 -1.41 -8.40
N ASN A 232 -27.52 -2.40 -9.07
CA ASN A 232 -27.87 -3.68 -8.47
C ASN A 232 -26.88 -4.72 -8.96
N PHE A 233 -26.54 -5.69 -8.11
CA PHE A 233 -25.84 -6.89 -8.56
C PHE A 233 -26.53 -8.12 -7.97
N GLN A 234 -26.54 -9.19 -8.75
CA GLN A 234 -27.09 -10.47 -8.35
C GLN A 234 -25.97 -11.49 -8.26
N ARG A 235 -25.96 -12.28 -7.18
CA ARG A 235 -25.03 -13.40 -7.01
C ARG A 235 -25.82 -14.61 -6.53
N GLY A 236 -26.06 -15.56 -7.42
CA GLY A 236 -26.99 -16.66 -7.12
C GLY A 236 -28.41 -16.13 -6.91
N GLY A 237 -29.05 -16.51 -5.81
CA GLY A 237 -30.38 -16.00 -5.41
C GLY A 237 -30.35 -14.63 -4.74
N ASP A 238 -29.17 -14.14 -4.31
CA ASP A 238 -29.06 -12.90 -3.54
C ASP A 238 -29.08 -11.68 -4.46
N ILE A 239 -29.90 -10.69 -4.11
CA ILE A 239 -29.94 -9.38 -4.78
C ILE A 239 -29.38 -8.34 -3.82
N ALA A 240 -28.39 -7.59 -4.29
CA ALA A 240 -27.81 -6.48 -3.57
C ALA A 240 -28.06 -5.16 -4.30
N GLN A 241 -28.54 -4.16 -3.56
CA GLN A 241 -28.66 -2.78 -4.03
C GLN A 241 -27.54 -1.95 -3.44
N VAL A 242 -26.80 -1.23 -4.28
CA VAL A 242 -25.65 -0.43 -3.87
C VAL A 242 -25.83 1.00 -4.32
N ARG A 243 -25.64 1.93 -3.37
CA ARG A 243 -25.54 3.37 -3.59
C ARG A 243 -24.11 3.81 -3.31
N ARG A 244 -23.47 4.45 -4.28
CA ARG A 244 -22.13 5.05 -4.10
C ARG A 244 -22.23 6.56 -4.19
N TRP A 245 -21.81 7.25 -3.14
CA TRP A 245 -21.69 8.69 -3.09
C TRP A 245 -20.28 9.10 -3.47
N MET A 246 -20.18 9.99 -4.44
CA MET A 246 -18.94 10.39 -5.09
C MET A 246 -18.48 11.75 -4.60
N ALA A 247 -17.18 11.87 -4.34
CA ALA A 247 -16.51 13.12 -4.02
C ALA A 247 -15.08 13.10 -4.58
N SER A 248 -14.74 14.06 -5.44
CA SER A 248 -13.44 14.15 -6.10
C SER A 248 -12.27 14.33 -5.13
N ASP A 249 -12.52 14.94 -3.98
CA ASP A 249 -11.48 15.24 -3.00
C ASP A 249 -10.99 13.98 -2.27
N VAL A 250 -11.85 12.96 -2.17
CA VAL A 250 -11.52 11.67 -1.54
C VAL A 250 -10.67 10.83 -2.50
N PRO A 251 -9.50 10.32 -2.08
CA PRO A 251 -8.75 9.35 -2.89
C PRO A 251 -9.60 8.12 -3.24
N GLY A 252 -9.61 7.76 -4.52
CA GLY A 252 -10.51 6.74 -5.05
C GLY A 252 -11.91 7.26 -5.43
N GLY A 253 -12.21 8.54 -5.17
CA GLY A 253 -13.39 9.24 -5.66
C GLY A 253 -14.71 8.92 -4.96
N VAL A 254 -14.74 8.00 -4.00
CA VAL A 254 -15.97 7.58 -3.30
C VAL A 254 -15.93 8.07 -1.86
N ALA A 255 -16.96 8.79 -1.41
CA ALA A 255 -17.10 9.26 -0.04
C ALA A 255 -17.89 8.31 0.86
N ARG A 256 -18.90 7.63 0.29
CA ARG A 256 -19.78 6.73 1.03
C ARG A 256 -20.32 5.63 0.14
N ILE A 257 -20.53 4.45 0.72
CA ILE A 257 -21.19 3.32 0.10
C ILE A 257 -22.29 2.86 1.05
N ASP A 258 -23.52 2.79 0.56
CA ASP A 258 -24.63 2.12 1.23
C ASP A 258 -24.98 0.86 0.43
N MET A 259 -25.08 -0.27 1.09
CA MET A 259 -25.50 -1.52 0.49
C MET A 259 -26.60 -2.17 1.33
N GLU A 260 -27.59 -2.72 0.63
CA GLU A 260 -28.62 -3.58 1.19
C GLU A 260 -28.60 -4.89 0.41
N VAL A 261 -28.45 -6.01 1.11
CA VAL A 261 -28.47 -7.36 0.55
C VAL A 261 -29.73 -8.04 1.05
N SER A 262 -30.53 -8.54 0.13
CA SER A 262 -31.70 -9.38 0.41
C SER A 262 -31.38 -10.81 -0.01
N PRO A 263 -30.87 -11.66 0.90
CA PRO A 263 -30.65 -13.05 0.59
C PRO A 263 -31.97 -13.82 0.57
N GLU A 264 -32.05 -14.87 -0.23
CA GLU A 264 -33.27 -15.68 -0.36
C GLU A 264 -33.66 -16.29 1.00
N GLY A 265 -34.83 -15.89 1.51
CA GLY A 265 -35.38 -16.40 2.79
C GLY A 265 -34.66 -15.92 4.07
N GLN A 266 -33.77 -14.92 4.00
CA GLN A 266 -33.03 -14.40 5.16
C GLN A 266 -33.32 -12.92 5.44
N PRO A 267 -33.12 -12.44 6.69
CA PRO A 267 -33.24 -11.02 7.00
C PRO A 267 -32.25 -10.15 6.22
N LEU A 268 -32.72 -8.96 5.84
CA LEU A 268 -31.93 -7.97 5.10
C LEU A 268 -30.65 -7.62 5.87
N SER A 269 -29.51 -7.82 5.22
CA SER A 269 -28.22 -7.35 5.74
C SER A 269 -27.90 -6.01 5.10
N SER A 270 -27.27 -5.10 5.85
CA SER A 270 -26.84 -3.83 5.31
C SER A 270 -25.40 -3.52 5.64
N LEU A 271 -24.75 -2.76 4.76
CA LEU A 271 -23.43 -2.20 4.97
C LEU A 271 -23.48 -0.71 4.69
N MET A 272 -22.83 0.05 5.55
CA MET A 272 -22.52 1.46 5.33
C MET A 272 -21.02 1.65 5.50
N ALA A 273 -20.34 2.10 4.46
CA ALA A 273 -18.94 2.51 4.51
C ALA A 273 -18.84 4.01 4.26
N VAL A 274 -18.13 4.75 5.12
CA VAL A 274 -17.94 6.20 4.98
C VAL A 274 -16.45 6.52 5.09
N ALA A 275 -15.93 7.31 4.15
CA ALA A 275 -14.59 7.86 4.23
C ALA A 275 -14.52 8.87 5.39
N THR A 276 -13.63 8.61 6.35
CA THR A 276 -13.51 9.44 7.58
C THR A 276 -12.32 10.37 7.56
N SER A 277 -11.23 9.97 6.90
CA SER A 277 -9.99 10.73 6.80
C SER A 277 -9.11 10.23 5.66
N TRP A 278 -8.25 11.09 5.11
CA TRP A 278 -7.30 10.75 4.05
C TRP A 278 -6.18 11.79 3.97
N GLU A 279 -5.12 11.44 3.23
CA GLU A 279 -3.98 12.31 2.92
C GLU A 279 -3.49 12.00 1.51
N ARG A 280 -3.20 13.06 0.73
CA ARG A 280 -2.57 12.97 -0.61
C ARG A 280 -1.10 13.35 -0.50
N LYS A 281 -0.22 12.58 -1.14
CA LYS A 281 1.22 12.88 -1.26
C LYS A 281 1.57 13.64 -2.54
#